data_AF-A0A9W7KWG9-F1
#
_entry.id   AF-A0A9W7KWG9-F1
#
_cell.length_a   1.000
_cell.length_b   1.000
_cell.length_c   1.000
_cell.angle_alpha   90.00
_cell.angle_beta   90.00
_cell.angle_gamma   90.00
#
_symmetry.space_group_name_H-M   'P 1'
#
loop_
_entity.id
_entity.type
_entity.pdbx_description
1 polymer ?
#
loop_
_entity_poly.entity_id
_entity_poly.type
_entity_poly.pdbx_seq_one_letter_code
_entity_poly.pdbx_strand_id
1 'polypeptide(L)'
;MKPSTPPTSSRYKMVNALKVLPQYTLNLHETTSRGEKQVDIHLATDLLHYGGLENLDCAVILTGDEDFVPAIRRVRERGKRVYLCTLKAGLSTVLRDTQELDGVFYMDGESVLKEFVKEIDGGEGEEKLFEFLRDKGSVSSRDIGRWLKSIGSLDGIKSRYGNILRWLQLIETGGKISIEDLSSAENKNMEYFVRLKEGGGYKEQSLVELKEICRARGLKVSGNKSEIISRIISDDGNVPDVASEDSAKDAVGMMSESEAFSEIKTKLHEFINASGGVAYSRNIGRYLSKCPSAEGVSTLNVLKHHYFSLRKFLNTRGKDAELGWDEDYDFEGAISKGYSEPVEGFRVFIE
;
A
#
# COMPACT_ATOMS: atom_id res chain seq x y z
N MET A 1 -8.42 29.27 15.56
CA MET A 1 -9.04 28.64 14.37
C MET A 1 -9.33 29.73 13.35
N LYS A 2 -8.93 29.59 12.08
CA LYS A 2 -9.18 30.65 11.08
C LYS A 2 -10.70 30.83 10.89
N PRO A 3 -11.23 32.06 10.83
CA PRO A 3 -12.66 32.30 10.58
C PRO A 3 -13.18 31.63 9.31
N SER A 4 -12.30 31.44 8.32
CA SER A 4 -12.61 30.78 7.04
C SER A 4 -12.62 29.24 7.07
N THR A 5 -12.43 28.62 8.24
CA THR A 5 -12.36 27.15 8.34
C THR A 5 -13.76 26.54 8.09
N PRO A 6 -13.95 25.69 7.06
CA PRO A 6 -15.27 25.16 6.73
C PRO A 6 -15.83 24.28 7.86
N PRO A 7 -17.16 24.30 8.11
CA PRO A 7 -17.81 23.44 9.10
C PRO A 7 -17.62 21.94 8.84
N THR A 8 -17.40 21.57 7.58
CA THR A 8 -17.16 20.19 7.15
C THR A 8 -15.73 19.72 7.40
N SER A 9 -14.79 20.62 7.70
CA SER A 9 -13.39 20.25 7.89
C SER A 9 -13.20 19.43 9.18
N SER A 10 -12.30 18.45 9.13
CA SER A 10 -12.00 17.59 10.28
C SER A 10 -11.54 18.41 11.50
N ARG A 11 -10.80 19.50 11.27
CA ARG A 11 -10.36 20.42 12.33
C ARG A 11 -11.54 21.09 13.03
N TYR A 12 -12.53 21.57 12.28
CA TYR A 12 -13.72 22.21 12.86
C TYR A 12 -14.54 21.20 13.67
N LYS A 13 -14.76 20.01 13.12
CA LYS A 13 -15.48 18.91 13.80
C LYS A 13 -14.79 18.51 15.10
N MET A 14 -13.48 18.28 15.06
CA MET A 14 -12.68 17.92 16.24
C MET A 14 -12.72 19.00 17.32
N VAL A 15 -12.52 20.27 16.95
CA VAL A 15 -12.57 21.40 17.90
C VAL A 15 -13.93 21.48 18.58
N ASN A 16 -15.03 21.33 17.84
CA ASN A 16 -16.37 21.37 18.42
C ASN A 16 -16.68 20.14 19.29
N ALA A 17 -16.21 18.95 18.90
CA ALA A 17 -16.33 17.76 19.72
C ALA A 17 -15.59 17.92 21.06
N LEU A 18 -14.38 18.49 21.05
CA LEU A 18 -13.62 18.74 22.28
C LEU A 18 -14.25 19.83 23.15
N LYS A 19 -14.85 20.87 22.56
CA LYS A 19 -15.49 21.97 23.31
C LYS A 19 -16.65 21.52 24.19
N VAL A 20 -17.36 20.46 23.81
CA VAL A 20 -18.54 19.98 24.55
C VAL A 20 -18.19 18.96 25.63
N LEU A 21 -16.94 18.52 25.71
CA LEU A 21 -16.48 17.53 26.69
C LEU A 21 -15.95 18.23 27.94
N PRO A 22 -16.62 18.13 29.10
CA PRO A 22 -16.25 18.87 30.31
C PRO A 22 -14.90 18.45 30.90
N GLN A 23 -14.40 17.27 30.56
CA GLN A 23 -13.12 16.74 31.01
C GLN A 23 -11.91 17.33 30.27
N TYR A 24 -12.11 18.12 29.21
CA TYR A 24 -11.04 18.74 28.44
C TYR A 24 -11.13 20.26 28.52
N THR A 25 -9.99 20.90 28.76
CA THR A 25 -9.84 22.34 28.56
C THR A 25 -9.23 22.58 27.19
N LEU A 26 -9.95 23.27 26.30
CA LEU A 26 -9.48 23.56 24.95
C LEU A 26 -8.83 24.94 24.88
N ASN A 27 -7.50 24.96 24.83
CA ASN A 27 -6.72 26.18 24.64
C ASN A 27 -6.52 26.47 23.14
N LEU A 28 -7.16 27.53 22.63
CA LEU A 28 -7.03 27.95 21.23
C LEU A 28 -6.09 29.14 21.11
N HIS A 29 -4.98 28.96 20.39
CA HIS A 29 -3.99 30.01 20.17
C HIS A 29 -4.11 30.62 18.76
N GLU A 30 -3.77 31.91 18.66
CA GLU A 30 -3.71 32.63 17.40
C GLU A 30 -2.33 32.46 16.77
N THR A 31 -2.27 31.85 15.58
CA THR A 31 -1.03 31.76 14.82
C THR A 31 -0.65 33.13 14.27
N THR A 32 0.34 33.78 14.85
CA THR A 32 0.96 34.98 14.26
C THR A 32 1.84 34.59 13.08
N SER A 33 1.98 35.46 12.07
CA SER A 33 2.63 35.16 10.79
C SER A 33 4.15 34.90 10.86
N ARG A 34 4.75 34.86 12.06
CA ARG A 34 6.18 34.57 12.28
C ARG A 34 6.36 33.37 13.21
N GLY A 35 6.28 32.16 12.64
CA GLY A 35 6.79 30.93 13.26
C GLY A 35 5.82 30.21 14.19
N GLU A 36 5.53 28.96 13.86
CA GLU A 36 4.70 28.01 14.62
C GLU A 36 5.44 27.48 15.87
N LYS A 37 5.74 28.34 16.86
CA LYS A 37 6.41 27.91 18.12
C LYS A 37 5.61 28.20 19.40
N GLN A 38 4.45 28.83 19.29
CA GLN A 38 3.67 29.23 20.46
C GLN A 38 3.04 28.03 21.18
N VAL A 39 2.64 27.00 20.43
CA VAL A 39 2.01 25.80 21.02
C VAL A 39 2.97 25.09 21.95
N ASP A 40 4.25 24.93 21.56
CA ASP A 40 5.24 24.22 22.37
C ASP A 40 5.56 24.97 23.65
N ILE A 41 5.68 26.30 23.56
CA ILE A 41 5.87 27.17 24.72
C ILE A 41 4.70 27.05 25.69
N HIS A 42 3.46 27.09 25.19
CA HIS A 42 2.27 26.96 26.03
C HIS A 42 2.20 25.57 26.67
N LEU A 43 2.41 24.50 25.92
CA LEU A 43 2.36 23.14 26.44
C LEU A 43 3.46 22.90 27.49
N ALA A 44 4.68 23.40 27.25
CA ALA A 44 5.77 23.31 28.23
C ALA A 44 5.48 24.12 29.49
N THR A 45 4.89 25.31 29.34
CA THR A 45 4.52 26.18 30.47
C THR A 45 3.41 25.54 31.30
N ASP A 46 2.38 24.98 30.66
CA ASP A 46 1.29 24.28 31.32
C ASP A 46 1.81 23.03 32.06
N LEU A 47 2.67 22.24 31.41
CA LEU A 47 3.31 21.08 32.04
C LEU A 47 4.07 21.47 33.31
N LEU A 48 4.85 22.55 33.26
CA LEU A 48 5.60 23.04 34.42
C LEU A 48 4.70 23.64 35.51
N HIS A 49 3.62 24.32 35.12
CA HIS A 49 2.63 24.87 36.04
C HIS A 49 1.91 23.76 36.80
N TYR A 50 1.28 22.82 36.08
CA TYR A 50 0.55 21.71 36.68
C TYR A 50 1.48 20.75 37.42
N GLY A 51 2.69 20.50 36.90
CA GLY A 51 3.70 19.70 37.58
C GLY A 51 4.21 20.33 38.89
N GLY A 52 3.92 21.61 39.14
CA GLY A 52 4.18 22.29 40.40
C GLY A 52 3.08 22.15 41.44
N LEU A 53 1.90 21.65 41.07
CA LEU A 53 0.79 21.50 41.99
C LEU A 53 1.00 20.28 42.89
N GLU A 54 0.64 20.43 44.17
CA GLU A 54 0.78 19.35 45.15
C GLU A 54 -0.14 18.18 44.83
N ASN A 55 -1.34 18.45 44.32
CA ASN A 55 -2.39 17.46 44.01
C ASN A 55 -2.22 16.72 42.67
N LEU A 56 -1.13 16.95 41.93
CA LEU A 56 -0.83 16.18 40.74
C LEU A 56 0.11 15.03 41.11
N ASP A 57 -0.31 13.78 40.96
CA ASP A 57 0.59 12.62 41.16
C ASP A 57 1.32 12.20 39.89
N CYS A 58 0.71 12.52 38.74
CA CYS A 58 1.08 11.97 37.45
C CYS A 58 0.69 12.94 36.33
N ALA A 59 1.59 13.15 35.37
CA ALA A 59 1.33 13.83 34.11
C ALA A 59 1.36 12.84 32.96
N VAL A 60 0.39 12.94 32.04
CA VAL A 60 0.41 12.22 30.76
C VAL A 60 0.54 13.26 29.65
N ILE A 61 1.62 13.20 28.88
CA ILE A 61 1.88 14.12 27.79
C ILE A 61 1.68 13.43 26.44
N LEU A 62 0.98 14.10 25.53
CA LEU A 62 0.78 13.66 24.16
C LEU A 62 1.70 14.44 23.22
N THR A 63 2.86 13.89 22.89
CA THR A 63 3.83 14.55 21.99
C THR A 63 4.77 13.54 21.33
N GLY A 64 5.44 13.94 20.27
CA GLY A 64 6.58 13.22 19.67
C GLY A 64 7.88 14.02 19.72
N ASP A 65 7.84 15.25 20.24
CA ASP A 65 8.90 16.25 20.14
C ASP A 65 9.88 16.16 21.33
N GLU A 66 11.18 16.15 21.02
CA GLU A 66 12.26 16.12 22.02
C GLU A 66 12.42 17.42 22.81
N ASP A 67 11.91 18.54 22.31
CA ASP A 67 12.02 19.84 22.98
C ASP A 67 11.32 19.87 24.35
N PHE A 68 10.45 18.89 24.65
CA PHE A 68 9.80 18.75 25.96
C PHE A 68 10.63 18.02 27.01
N VAL A 69 11.74 17.36 26.66
CA VAL A 69 12.58 16.63 27.62
C VAL A 69 13.00 17.49 28.83
N PRO A 70 13.44 18.76 28.67
CA PRO A 70 13.75 19.63 29.80
C PRO A 70 12.56 19.89 30.72
N ALA A 71 11.36 20.06 30.18
CA ALA A 71 10.15 20.30 30.97
C ALA A 71 9.73 19.03 31.73
N ILE A 72 9.79 17.87 31.07
CA ILE A 72 9.53 16.55 31.66
C ILE A 72 10.45 16.30 32.85
N ARG A 73 11.76 16.53 32.69
CA ARG A 73 12.75 16.39 33.77
C ARG A 73 12.38 17.23 34.99
N ARG A 74 11.98 18.49 34.79
CA ARG A 74 11.61 19.40 35.90
C ARG A 74 10.36 18.95 36.64
N VAL A 75 9.40 18.34 35.96
CA VAL A 75 8.22 17.74 36.58
C VAL A 75 8.61 16.50 37.39
N ARG A 76 9.53 15.68 36.88
CA ARG A 76 10.09 14.54 37.60
C ARG A 76 10.89 14.90 38.84
N GLU A 77 11.72 15.94 38.76
CA GLU A 77 12.48 16.48 39.90
C GLU A 77 11.56 16.92 41.05
N ARG A 78 10.30 17.25 40.77
CA ARG A 78 9.26 17.54 41.76
C ARG A 78 8.55 16.29 42.30
N GLY A 79 9.08 15.10 42.02
CA GLY A 79 8.54 13.82 42.49
C GLY A 79 7.30 13.36 41.75
N LYS A 80 6.96 13.97 40.61
CA LYS A 80 5.78 13.59 39.82
C LYS A 80 6.14 12.50 38.81
N ARG A 81 5.22 11.56 38.57
CA ARG A 81 5.37 10.58 37.48
C ARG A 81 5.02 11.21 36.15
N VAL A 82 5.73 10.85 35.09
CA VAL A 82 5.47 11.34 33.73
C VAL A 82 5.39 10.18 32.75
N TYR A 83 4.26 10.08 32.06
CA TYR A 83 4.03 9.11 30.99
C TYR A 83 3.91 9.81 29.64
N LEU A 84 4.50 9.22 28.62
CA LEU A 84 4.41 9.69 27.25
C LEU A 84 3.34 8.91 26.50
N CYS A 85 2.49 9.61 25.77
CA CYS A 85 1.58 9.04 24.79
C CYS A 85 1.99 9.58 23.41
N THR A 86 2.22 8.73 22.42
CA THR A 86 2.79 9.16 21.14
C THR A 86 2.46 8.21 19.99
N LEU A 87 2.57 8.70 18.75
CA LEU A 87 2.53 7.87 17.55
C LEU A 87 3.93 7.29 17.30
N LYS A 88 4.03 5.98 17.02
CA LYS A 88 5.33 5.32 16.74
C LYS A 88 6.15 6.04 15.67
N ALA A 89 5.50 6.51 14.61
CA ALA A 89 6.14 7.19 13.49
C ALA A 89 6.63 8.61 13.81
N GLY A 90 6.09 9.23 14.87
CA GLY A 90 6.39 10.63 15.23
C GLY A 90 7.31 10.78 16.44
N LEU A 91 7.80 9.69 17.04
CA LEU A 91 8.60 9.72 18.26
C LEU A 91 10.10 9.91 17.94
N SER A 92 10.67 11.02 18.39
CA SER A 92 12.12 11.26 18.32
C SER A 92 12.93 10.21 19.09
N THR A 93 14.15 9.94 18.65
CA THR A 93 15.06 8.98 19.30
C THR A 93 15.46 9.46 20.70
N VAL A 94 15.72 10.76 20.87
CA VAL A 94 16.08 11.34 22.16
C VAL A 94 14.95 11.17 23.18
N LEU A 95 13.70 11.45 22.79
CA LEU A 95 12.56 11.28 23.67
C LEU A 95 12.24 9.80 23.94
N ARG A 96 12.58 8.91 23.01
CA ARG A 96 12.43 7.45 23.18
C ARG A 96 13.43 6.88 24.19
N ASP A 97 14.67 7.34 24.13
CA ASP A 97 15.78 6.78 24.90
C ASP A 97 15.98 7.50 26.25
N THR A 98 15.18 8.53 26.52
CA THR A 98 15.24 9.28 27.77
C THR A 98 14.81 8.41 28.96
N GLN A 99 15.56 8.50 30.07
CA GLN A 99 15.20 7.86 31.34
C GLN A 99 14.21 8.71 32.16
N GLU A 100 13.83 9.88 31.64
CA GLU A 100 12.95 10.83 32.30
C GLU A 100 11.46 10.45 32.20
N LEU A 101 11.13 9.26 31.72
CA LEU A 101 9.74 8.79 31.55
C LEU A 101 9.51 7.54 32.40
N ASP A 102 8.34 7.46 33.04
CA ASP A 102 7.89 6.27 33.78
C ASP A 102 7.21 5.24 32.87
N GLY A 103 6.84 5.63 31.65
CA GLY A 103 6.32 4.73 30.63
C GLY A 103 5.95 5.43 29.33
N VAL A 104 5.91 4.65 28.26
CA VAL A 104 5.55 5.12 26.91
C VAL A 104 4.37 4.29 26.39
N PHE A 105 3.27 4.98 26.08
CA PHE A 105 2.09 4.43 25.44
C PHE A 105 2.11 4.79 23.96
N TYR A 106 2.17 3.76 23.12
CA TYR A 106 2.07 3.95 21.69
C TYR A 106 0.59 3.94 21.30
N MET A 107 0.14 5.06 20.75
CA MET A 107 -1.15 5.09 20.05
C MET A 107 -0.99 4.33 18.74
N ASP A 108 -1.91 3.41 18.51
CA ASP A 108 -2.08 2.85 17.18
C ASP A 108 -2.71 3.92 16.28
N GLY A 109 -1.83 4.70 15.65
CA GLY A 109 -2.23 5.73 14.70
C GLY A 109 -3.10 5.17 13.59
N GLU A 110 -2.91 3.92 13.19
CA GLU A 110 -3.73 3.33 12.14
C GLU A 110 -5.14 3.04 12.62
N SER A 111 -5.33 2.42 13.77
CA SER A 111 -6.67 2.13 14.31
C SER A 111 -7.43 3.42 14.63
N VAL A 112 -6.76 4.42 15.22
CA VAL A 112 -7.37 5.73 15.53
C VAL A 112 -7.72 6.48 14.25
N LEU A 113 -6.84 6.50 13.24
CA LEU A 113 -7.17 7.11 11.95
C LEU A 113 -8.27 6.33 11.21
N LYS A 114 -8.27 5.00 11.25
CA LYS A 114 -9.29 4.15 10.62
C LYS A 114 -10.67 4.39 11.24
N GLU A 115 -10.79 4.49 12.56
CA GLU A 115 -12.05 4.84 13.22
C GLU A 115 -12.50 6.27 12.91
N PHE A 116 -11.57 7.25 12.98
CA PHE A 116 -11.88 8.65 12.69
C PHE A 116 -12.26 8.87 11.22
N VAL A 117 -11.66 8.12 10.28
CA VAL A 117 -12.00 8.15 8.85
C VAL A 117 -13.38 7.52 8.60
N LYS A 118 -13.70 6.39 9.25
CA LYS A 118 -15.02 5.74 9.17
C LYS A 118 -16.14 6.68 9.63
N GLU A 119 -15.94 7.40 10.72
CA GLU A 119 -16.93 8.34 11.28
C GLU A 119 -17.16 9.59 10.41
N ILE A 120 -16.17 10.01 9.61
CA ILE A 120 -16.22 11.29 8.89
C ILE A 120 -16.70 11.12 7.44
N ASP A 121 -16.48 9.97 6.78
CA ASP A 121 -16.94 9.71 5.39
C ASP A 121 -18.22 8.86 5.28
N GLY A 122 -18.79 8.40 6.39
CA GLY A 122 -20.00 7.59 6.38
C GLY A 122 -19.83 6.22 5.70
N GLY A 123 -18.60 5.79 5.41
CA GLY A 123 -18.26 4.48 4.81
C GLY A 123 -18.65 4.29 3.34
N GLU A 124 -19.59 5.09 2.81
CA GLU A 124 -20.26 4.84 1.54
C GLU A 124 -19.33 4.91 0.32
N GLY A 125 -18.31 5.77 0.36
CA GLY A 125 -17.33 5.90 -0.73
C GLY A 125 -16.31 4.75 -0.78
N GLU A 126 -15.95 4.18 0.37
CA GLU A 126 -15.01 3.06 0.48
C GLU A 126 -15.71 1.75 0.08
N GLU A 127 -16.94 1.53 0.55
CA GLU A 127 -17.72 0.33 0.25
C GLU A 127 -18.06 0.23 -1.25
N LYS A 128 -18.53 1.34 -1.84
CA LYS A 128 -18.79 1.40 -3.29
C LYS A 128 -17.51 1.26 -4.12
N LEU A 129 -16.35 1.69 -3.61
CA LEU A 129 -15.07 1.47 -4.29
C LEU A 129 -14.76 -0.03 -4.34
N PHE A 130 -14.97 -0.77 -3.26
CA PHE A 130 -14.74 -2.22 -3.27
C PHE A 130 -15.69 -2.95 -4.20
N GLU A 131 -16.96 -2.57 -4.27
CA GLU A 131 -17.91 -3.11 -5.26
C GLU A 131 -17.43 -2.82 -6.69
N PHE A 132 -17.01 -1.58 -6.96
CA PHE A 132 -16.49 -1.18 -8.26
C PHE A 132 -15.21 -1.94 -8.65
N LEU A 133 -14.27 -2.13 -7.72
CA LEU A 133 -13.06 -2.91 -7.93
C LEU A 133 -13.35 -4.42 -8.05
N ARG A 134 -14.41 -4.92 -7.41
CA ARG A 134 -14.83 -6.32 -7.57
C ARG A 134 -15.39 -6.59 -8.96
N ASP A 135 -16.16 -5.64 -9.51
CA ASP A 135 -16.71 -5.72 -10.87
C ASP A 135 -15.63 -5.53 -11.95
N LYS A 136 -14.68 -4.61 -11.73
CA LYS A 136 -13.68 -4.22 -12.75
C LYS A 136 -12.30 -4.83 -12.58
N GLY A 137 -12.03 -5.48 -11.45
CA GLY A 137 -10.71 -6.02 -11.11
C GLY A 137 -9.68 -4.92 -10.85
N SER A 138 -8.71 -4.78 -11.77
CA SER A 138 -7.66 -3.76 -11.68
C SER A 138 -8.04 -2.54 -12.49
N VAL A 139 -8.00 -1.36 -11.87
CA VAL A 139 -8.54 -0.13 -12.47
C VAL A 139 -7.52 1.01 -12.38
N SER A 140 -7.41 1.79 -13.45
CA SER A 140 -6.49 2.93 -13.51
C SER A 140 -6.95 4.08 -12.60
N SER A 141 -6.01 4.90 -12.16
CA SER A 141 -6.27 6.11 -11.38
C SER A 141 -7.25 7.08 -12.08
N ARG A 142 -7.22 7.12 -13.42
CA ARG A 142 -8.14 7.95 -14.22
C ARG A 142 -9.56 7.41 -14.18
N ASP A 143 -9.73 6.10 -14.29
CA ASP A 143 -11.04 5.46 -14.31
C ASP A 143 -11.67 5.51 -12.92
N ILE A 144 -10.88 5.37 -11.85
CA ILE A 144 -11.32 5.67 -10.48
C ILE A 144 -11.78 7.12 -10.37
N GLY A 145 -11.01 8.06 -10.94
CA GLY A 145 -11.41 9.48 -10.96
C GLY A 145 -12.72 9.73 -11.71
N ARG A 146 -12.94 9.07 -12.85
CA ARG A 146 -14.19 9.16 -13.62
C ARG A 146 -15.36 8.54 -12.87
N TRP A 147 -15.17 7.38 -12.28
CA TRP A 147 -16.18 6.69 -11.47
C TRP A 147 -16.56 7.51 -10.23
N LEU A 148 -15.57 8.03 -9.49
CA LEU A 148 -15.81 8.94 -8.37
C LEU A 148 -16.60 10.18 -8.79
N LYS A 149 -16.37 10.68 -10.00
CA LYS A 149 -17.12 11.80 -10.56
C LYS A 149 -18.57 11.41 -10.86
N SER A 150 -18.80 10.22 -11.42
CA SER A 150 -20.15 9.74 -11.76
C SER A 150 -21.01 9.49 -10.53
N ILE A 151 -20.41 9.10 -9.40
CA ILE A 151 -21.13 8.93 -8.13
C ILE A 151 -21.20 10.22 -7.28
N GLY A 152 -20.67 11.34 -7.78
CA GLY A 152 -20.69 12.63 -7.07
C GLY A 152 -19.72 12.75 -5.89
N SER A 153 -18.82 11.79 -5.70
CA SER A 153 -17.88 11.74 -4.56
C SER A 153 -16.53 12.39 -4.82
N LEU A 154 -16.18 12.65 -6.09
CA LEU A 154 -14.85 13.14 -6.48
C LEU A 154 -14.45 14.45 -5.78
N ASP A 155 -15.34 15.44 -5.79
CA ASP A 155 -15.03 16.76 -5.22
C ASP A 155 -14.92 16.71 -3.70
N GLY A 156 -15.73 15.87 -3.05
CA GLY A 156 -15.64 15.60 -1.61
C GLY A 156 -14.30 14.97 -1.24
N ILE A 157 -13.86 13.95 -2.00
CA ILE A 157 -12.58 13.27 -1.79
C ILE A 157 -11.41 14.23 -2.04
N LYS A 158 -11.41 14.99 -3.13
CA LYS A 158 -10.34 15.96 -3.43
C LYS A 158 -10.27 17.07 -2.38
N SER A 159 -11.42 17.62 -1.96
CA SER A 159 -11.44 18.66 -0.93
C SER A 159 -10.93 18.15 0.41
N ARG A 160 -11.14 16.87 0.73
CA ARG A 160 -10.82 16.29 2.03
C ARG A 160 -9.39 15.74 2.11
N TYR A 161 -8.98 14.99 1.09
CA TYR A 161 -7.70 14.29 1.05
C TYR A 161 -6.66 14.98 0.15
N GLY A 162 -7.03 16.09 -0.51
CA GLY A 162 -6.20 16.82 -1.45
C GLY A 162 -6.16 16.17 -2.85
N ASN A 163 -5.98 14.85 -2.91
CA ASN A 163 -6.03 14.09 -4.15
C ASN A 163 -6.51 12.65 -3.93
N ILE A 164 -6.82 11.95 -5.03
CA ILE A 164 -7.33 10.58 -5.03
C ILE A 164 -6.27 9.60 -4.52
N LEU A 165 -5.00 9.81 -4.86
CA LEU A 165 -3.90 8.92 -4.46
C LEU A 165 -3.77 8.85 -2.94
N ARG A 166 -3.80 10.00 -2.26
CA ARG A 166 -3.71 10.05 -0.79
C ARG A 166 -4.90 9.38 -0.12
N TRP A 167 -6.09 9.49 -0.71
CA TRP A 167 -7.27 8.76 -0.25
C TRP A 167 -7.10 7.25 -0.42
N LEU A 168 -6.62 6.79 -1.59
CA LEU A 168 -6.37 5.37 -1.84
C LEU A 168 -5.25 4.81 -0.97
N GLN A 169 -4.17 5.54 -0.73
CA GLN A 169 -3.06 5.11 0.14
C GLN A 169 -3.53 4.85 1.57
N LEU A 170 -4.52 5.59 2.06
CA LEU A 170 -5.17 5.34 3.35
C LEU A 170 -5.99 4.03 3.33
N ILE A 171 -6.62 3.70 2.20
CA ILE A 171 -7.37 2.45 2.04
C ILE A 171 -6.39 1.26 1.87
N GLU A 172 -5.27 1.46 1.17
CA GLU A 172 -4.20 0.48 0.99
C GLU A 172 -3.52 0.11 2.31
N THR A 173 -3.28 1.07 3.20
CA THR A 173 -2.82 0.81 4.58
C THR A 173 -3.87 0.05 5.42
N GLY A 174 -5.12 0.03 4.97
CA GLY A 174 -6.14 -0.89 5.47
C GLY A 174 -5.99 -2.34 5.00
N GLY A 175 -5.02 -2.65 4.14
CA GLY A 175 -4.72 -4.00 3.67
C GLY A 175 -5.68 -4.56 2.62
N LYS A 176 -6.70 -3.79 2.20
CA LYS A 176 -7.78 -4.27 1.31
C LYS A 176 -7.48 -4.10 -0.17
N ILE A 177 -6.69 -3.11 -0.53
CA ILE A 177 -6.28 -2.81 -1.91
C ILE A 177 -4.76 -2.79 -2.03
N SER A 178 -4.26 -2.96 -3.25
CA SER A 178 -2.87 -2.68 -3.62
C SER A 178 -2.85 -1.60 -4.69
N ILE A 179 -1.96 -0.63 -4.53
CA ILE A 179 -1.68 0.43 -5.48
C ILE A 179 -0.35 0.11 -6.15
N GLU A 180 -0.36 -0.07 -7.47
CA GLU A 180 0.84 -0.32 -8.26
C GLU A 180 1.16 0.94 -9.07
N ASP A 181 2.32 1.53 -8.79
CA ASP A 181 2.80 2.74 -9.45
C ASP A 181 3.43 2.38 -10.81
N LEU A 182 3.03 3.09 -11.87
CA LEU A 182 3.61 2.92 -13.22
C LEU A 182 4.52 4.09 -13.62
N SER A 183 4.85 5.00 -12.70
CA SER A 183 5.71 6.13 -13.04
C SER A 183 7.15 5.69 -13.29
N SER A 184 7.54 5.61 -14.57
CA SER A 184 8.92 5.90 -14.94
C SER A 184 9.20 7.37 -14.64
N ALA A 185 10.40 7.68 -14.15
CA ALA A 185 10.81 8.98 -13.61
C ALA A 185 10.64 10.21 -14.55
N GLU A 186 10.15 10.02 -15.77
CA GLU A 186 10.04 11.05 -16.80
C GLU A 186 8.61 11.54 -17.10
N ASN A 187 7.56 10.92 -16.53
CA ASN A 187 6.17 11.28 -16.87
C ASN A 187 5.47 12.10 -15.78
N LYS A 188 5.10 13.35 -16.11
CA LYS A 188 4.41 14.29 -15.19
C LYS A 188 2.96 13.88 -14.83
N ASN A 189 2.41 12.86 -15.49
CA ASN A 189 1.10 12.30 -15.18
C ASN A 189 1.31 10.95 -14.50
N MET A 190 1.30 10.93 -13.17
CA MET A 190 1.37 9.68 -12.40
C MET A 190 0.07 8.88 -12.60
N GLU A 191 0.16 7.84 -13.41
CA GLU A 191 -0.88 6.84 -13.57
C GLU A 191 -0.52 5.63 -12.72
N TYR A 192 -1.45 5.21 -11.86
CA TYR A 192 -1.29 4.08 -10.97
C TYR A 192 -2.52 3.19 -11.11
N PHE A 193 -2.35 1.88 -10.89
CA PHE A 193 -3.44 0.91 -10.90
C PHE A 193 -3.82 0.53 -9.48
N VAL A 194 -5.11 0.33 -9.26
CA VAL A 194 -5.65 -0.13 -7.98
C VAL A 194 -6.39 -1.41 -8.22
N ARG A 195 -6.11 -2.42 -7.39
CA ARG A 195 -6.84 -3.68 -7.36
C ARG A 195 -7.11 -4.11 -5.92
N LEU A 196 -8.08 -4.98 -5.73
CA LEU A 196 -8.26 -5.69 -4.47
C LEU A 196 -7.06 -6.62 -4.21
N LYS A 197 -6.57 -6.68 -2.97
CA LYS A 197 -5.56 -7.67 -2.59
C LYS A 197 -6.22 -9.04 -2.50
N GLU A 198 -5.90 -9.94 -3.43
CA GLU A 198 -6.37 -11.34 -3.38
C GLU A 198 -5.94 -11.99 -2.06
N GLY A 199 -6.92 -12.42 -1.26
CA GLY A 199 -6.69 -13.18 -0.02
C GLY A 199 -6.12 -12.40 1.17
N GLY A 200 -6.17 -11.06 1.16
CA GLY A 200 -5.47 -10.21 2.12
C GLY A 200 -6.05 -10.11 3.54
N GLY A 201 -7.34 -10.41 3.78
CA GLY A 201 -7.92 -10.30 5.13
C GLY A 201 -7.98 -11.63 5.91
N TYR A 202 -8.20 -12.74 5.22
CA TYR A 202 -8.51 -14.02 5.88
C TYR A 202 -7.30 -14.75 6.46
N LYS A 203 -6.09 -14.47 5.96
CA LYS A 203 -4.85 -15.04 6.51
C LYS A 203 -4.59 -14.57 7.95
N GLU A 204 -4.99 -13.34 8.25
CA GLU A 204 -4.79 -12.68 9.55
C GLU A 204 -5.91 -12.98 10.56
N GLN A 205 -7.10 -13.38 10.09
CA GLN A 205 -8.23 -13.75 10.94
C GLN A 205 -8.02 -15.07 11.70
N SER A 206 -8.63 -15.18 12.87
CA SER A 206 -8.60 -16.39 13.68
C SER A 206 -9.41 -17.52 13.03
N LEU A 207 -9.11 -18.78 13.39
CA LEU A 207 -9.87 -19.93 12.91
C LEU A 207 -11.34 -19.89 13.35
N VAL A 208 -11.64 -19.21 14.45
CA VAL A 208 -13.00 -19.03 14.97
C VAL A 208 -13.80 -18.11 14.05
N GLU A 209 -13.25 -16.94 13.71
CA GLU A 209 -13.85 -15.96 12.80
C GLU A 209 -14.09 -16.56 11.41
N LEU A 210 -13.10 -17.28 10.86
CA LEU A 210 -13.24 -17.96 9.57
C LEU A 210 -14.36 -19.01 9.57
N LYS A 211 -14.54 -19.73 10.68
CA LYS A 211 -15.64 -20.70 10.82
C LYS A 211 -17.00 -20.03 10.98
N GLU A 212 -17.06 -18.85 11.59
CA GLU A 212 -18.28 -18.05 11.68
C GLU A 212 -18.70 -17.54 10.30
N ILE A 213 -17.75 -17.07 9.50
CA ILE A 213 -17.99 -16.67 8.11
C ILE A 213 -18.54 -17.86 7.30
N CYS A 214 -17.94 -19.05 7.42
CA CYS A 214 -18.48 -20.23 6.75
C CYS A 214 -19.90 -20.58 7.24
N ARG A 215 -20.19 -20.51 8.54
CA ARG A 215 -21.53 -20.77 9.10
C ARG A 215 -22.56 -19.77 8.56
N ALA A 216 -22.22 -18.49 8.53
CA ALA A 216 -23.10 -17.44 8.02
C ALA A 216 -23.44 -17.62 6.53
N ARG A 217 -22.54 -18.24 5.77
CA ARG A 217 -22.66 -18.45 4.33
C ARG A 217 -23.10 -19.87 3.93
N GLY A 218 -23.44 -20.72 4.91
CA GLY A 218 -23.83 -22.11 4.64
C GLY A 218 -22.69 -23.00 4.11
N LEU A 219 -21.43 -22.57 4.25
CA LEU A 219 -20.26 -23.30 3.81
C LEU A 219 -19.82 -24.33 4.86
N LYS A 220 -19.20 -25.42 4.40
CA LYS A 220 -18.64 -26.47 5.27
C LYS A 220 -17.59 -25.87 6.22
N VAL A 221 -17.78 -26.05 7.53
CA VAL A 221 -16.91 -25.51 8.60
C VAL A 221 -15.75 -26.42 9.03
N SER A 222 -15.67 -27.63 8.48
CA SER A 222 -14.58 -28.57 8.76
C SER A 222 -13.37 -28.31 7.85
N GLY A 223 -12.16 -28.44 8.39
CA GLY A 223 -10.91 -28.34 7.65
C GLY A 223 -9.82 -27.60 8.43
N ASN A 224 -8.60 -27.61 7.89
CA ASN A 224 -7.52 -26.75 8.36
C ASN A 224 -7.75 -25.28 7.92
N LYS A 225 -7.00 -24.33 8.51
CA LYS A 225 -7.18 -22.89 8.26
C LYS A 225 -7.12 -22.56 6.77
N SER A 226 -6.17 -23.15 6.04
CA SER A 226 -6.00 -22.98 4.60
C SER A 226 -7.20 -23.46 3.78
N GLU A 227 -7.77 -24.62 4.10
CA GLU A 227 -8.94 -25.16 3.40
C GLU A 227 -10.19 -24.29 3.61
N ILE A 228 -10.35 -23.74 4.81
CA ILE A 228 -11.45 -22.83 5.13
C ILE A 228 -11.28 -21.52 4.36
N ILE A 229 -10.06 -20.96 4.33
CA ILE A 229 -9.75 -19.75 3.55
C ILE A 229 -10.03 -19.99 2.07
N SER A 230 -9.54 -21.09 1.47
CA SER A 230 -9.79 -21.40 0.06
C SER A 230 -11.27 -21.56 -0.25
N ARG A 231 -12.06 -22.09 0.69
CA ARG A 231 -13.51 -22.25 0.54
C ARG A 231 -14.25 -20.92 0.60
N ILE A 232 -13.85 -20.02 1.49
CA ILE A 232 -14.39 -18.65 1.56
C ILE A 232 -14.02 -17.87 0.31
N ILE A 233 -12.78 -18.00 -0.18
CA ILE A 233 -12.32 -17.34 -1.42
C ILE A 233 -13.09 -17.86 -2.64
N SER A 234 -13.31 -19.18 -2.73
CA SER A 234 -14.10 -19.79 -3.82
C SER A 234 -15.56 -19.33 -3.81
N ASP A 235 -16.13 -19.16 -2.62
CA ASP A 235 -17.48 -18.61 -2.43
C ASP A 235 -17.57 -17.11 -2.74
N ASP A 236 -16.56 -16.32 -2.33
CA ASP A 236 -16.42 -14.90 -2.68
C ASP A 236 -16.31 -14.67 -4.21
N GLY A 237 -15.85 -15.70 -4.95
CA GLY A 237 -15.60 -15.66 -6.38
C GLY A 237 -16.74 -16.15 -7.29
N ASN A 238 -17.94 -16.46 -6.76
CA ASN A 238 -19.03 -16.93 -7.61
C ASN A 238 -19.76 -15.76 -8.32
N VAL A 239 -19.15 -15.28 -9.41
CA VAL A 239 -19.79 -14.48 -10.46
C VAL A 239 -20.07 -15.40 -11.65
N PRO A 240 -21.29 -15.43 -12.23
CA PRO A 240 -21.53 -16.02 -13.54
C PRO A 240 -20.74 -15.22 -14.57
N ASP A 241 -19.80 -15.89 -15.23
CA ASP A 241 -18.91 -15.32 -16.24
C ASP A 241 -19.72 -14.75 -17.41
N VAL A 242 -19.87 -13.42 -17.46
CA VAL A 242 -20.33 -12.68 -18.63
C VAL A 242 -19.63 -11.33 -18.68
N ALA A 243 -18.53 -11.23 -19.43
CA ALA A 243 -18.49 -10.42 -20.65
C ALA A 243 -17.08 -10.35 -21.28
N SER A 244 -16.98 -10.94 -22.48
CA SER A 244 -16.08 -10.56 -23.58
C SER A 244 -14.57 -10.62 -23.35
N GLU A 245 -14.00 -11.81 -23.51
CA GLU A 245 -12.74 -12.07 -24.24
C GLU A 245 -12.69 -13.53 -24.76
N ASP A 246 -13.84 -14.03 -25.24
CA ASP A 246 -14.05 -15.42 -25.71
C ASP A 246 -13.66 -15.65 -27.18
N SER A 247 -12.45 -15.26 -27.58
CA SER A 247 -11.94 -15.72 -28.88
C SER A 247 -10.47 -16.10 -28.91
N ALA A 248 -9.76 -16.02 -27.78
CA ALA A 248 -8.32 -16.32 -27.72
C ALA A 248 -7.96 -17.49 -26.79
N LYS A 249 -8.82 -17.87 -25.83
CA LYS A 249 -8.51 -18.96 -24.89
C LYS A 249 -8.68 -20.36 -25.48
N ASP A 250 -9.57 -20.52 -26.45
CA ASP A 250 -9.78 -21.81 -27.12
C ASP A 250 -8.68 -22.14 -28.16
N ALA A 251 -7.89 -21.14 -28.56
CA ALA A 251 -6.77 -21.34 -29.48
C ALA A 251 -5.51 -21.83 -28.75
N VAL A 252 -5.17 -21.26 -27.58
CA VAL A 252 -3.91 -21.54 -26.84
C VAL A 252 -3.82 -22.98 -26.31
N GLY A 253 -4.96 -23.65 -26.11
CA GLY A 253 -5.04 -24.97 -25.48
C GLY A 253 -4.66 -26.16 -26.37
N MET A 254 -4.35 -25.93 -27.66
CA MET A 254 -3.97 -26.99 -28.59
C MET A 254 -2.46 -27.18 -28.73
N MET A 255 -1.66 -26.15 -28.44
CA MET A 255 -0.22 -26.24 -28.49
C MET A 255 0.34 -27.05 -27.31
N SER A 256 1.17 -28.05 -27.62
CA SER A 256 1.86 -28.80 -26.57
C SER A 256 2.91 -27.92 -25.87
N GLU A 257 3.25 -28.25 -24.62
CA GLU A 257 4.28 -27.53 -23.87
C GLU A 257 5.63 -27.49 -24.61
N SER A 258 5.96 -28.55 -25.37
CA SER A 258 7.20 -28.61 -26.15
C SER A 258 7.19 -27.66 -27.37
N GLU A 259 6.04 -27.47 -28.00
CA GLU A 259 5.88 -26.56 -29.14
C GLU A 259 5.89 -25.11 -28.65
N ALA A 260 5.15 -24.83 -27.57
CA ALA A 260 5.16 -23.54 -26.89
C ALA A 260 6.58 -23.14 -26.48
N PHE A 261 7.34 -24.09 -25.92
CA PHE A 261 8.74 -23.87 -25.57
C PHE A 261 9.60 -23.47 -26.77
N SER A 262 9.52 -24.25 -27.85
CA SER A 262 10.30 -24.02 -29.07
C SER A 262 10.00 -22.65 -29.67
N GLU A 263 8.72 -22.29 -29.77
CA GLU A 263 8.29 -21.01 -30.33
C GLU A 263 8.80 -19.82 -29.50
N ILE A 264 8.57 -19.85 -28.18
CA ILE A 264 9.04 -18.80 -27.28
C ILE A 264 10.57 -18.69 -27.34
N LYS A 265 11.28 -19.83 -27.34
CA LYS A 265 12.74 -19.87 -27.44
C LYS A 265 13.23 -19.21 -28.73
N THR A 266 12.66 -19.56 -29.88
CA THR A 266 13.04 -18.96 -31.18
C THR A 266 12.86 -17.45 -31.18
N LYS A 267 11.71 -16.96 -30.69
CA LYS A 267 11.41 -15.53 -30.63
C LYS A 267 12.33 -14.79 -29.66
N LEU A 268 12.65 -15.41 -28.54
CA LEU A 268 13.58 -14.86 -27.57
C LEU A 268 15.00 -14.73 -28.18
N HIS A 269 15.49 -15.75 -28.88
CA HIS A 269 16.78 -15.68 -29.57
C HIS A 269 16.80 -14.63 -30.67
N GLU A 270 15.74 -14.53 -31.48
CA GLU A 270 15.61 -13.50 -32.52
C GLU A 270 15.76 -12.09 -31.92
N PHE A 271 15.05 -11.84 -30.81
CA PHE A 271 15.09 -10.56 -30.12
C PHE A 271 16.46 -10.25 -29.51
N ILE A 272 17.07 -11.22 -28.83
CA ILE A 272 18.34 -11.01 -28.15
C ILE A 272 19.46 -10.81 -29.19
N ASN A 273 19.45 -11.56 -30.29
CA ASN A 273 20.39 -11.35 -31.40
C ASN A 273 20.25 -9.95 -31.99
N ALA A 274 19.03 -9.51 -32.27
CA ALA A 274 18.76 -8.16 -32.77
C ALA A 274 19.17 -7.06 -31.78
N SER A 275 19.20 -7.38 -30.48
CA SER A 275 19.59 -6.47 -29.39
C SER A 275 21.09 -6.51 -29.07
N GLY A 276 21.91 -7.17 -29.88
CA GLY A 276 23.36 -7.26 -29.67
C GLY A 276 23.76 -8.17 -28.50
N GLY A 277 22.96 -9.18 -28.18
CA GLY A 277 23.26 -10.18 -27.15
C GLY A 277 22.71 -9.85 -25.75
N VAL A 278 22.11 -8.67 -25.57
CA VAL A 278 21.64 -8.18 -24.26
C VAL A 278 20.18 -7.75 -24.33
N ALA A 279 19.35 -8.21 -23.39
CA ALA A 279 17.94 -7.83 -23.31
C ALA A 279 17.41 -7.72 -21.87
N TYR A 280 16.50 -6.76 -21.63
CA TYR A 280 15.76 -6.62 -20.38
C TYR A 280 14.40 -7.32 -20.47
N SER A 281 13.93 -7.90 -19.35
CA SER A 281 12.64 -8.61 -19.25
C SER A 281 11.46 -7.76 -19.75
N ARG A 282 11.46 -6.46 -19.45
CA ARG A 282 10.46 -5.50 -19.94
C ARG A 282 10.44 -5.38 -21.46
N ASN A 283 11.62 -5.34 -22.09
CA ASN A 283 11.75 -5.23 -23.54
C ASN A 283 11.35 -6.54 -24.23
N ILE A 284 11.73 -7.67 -23.65
CA ILE A 284 11.30 -9.00 -24.09
C ILE A 284 9.77 -9.11 -24.02
N GLY A 285 9.15 -8.69 -22.91
CA GLY A 285 7.69 -8.70 -22.76
C GLY A 285 6.97 -7.87 -23.81
N ARG A 286 7.50 -6.68 -24.13
CA ARG A 286 6.96 -5.80 -25.19
C ARG A 286 7.16 -6.36 -26.61
N TYR A 287 8.25 -7.08 -26.84
CA TYR A 287 8.50 -7.74 -28.11
C TYR A 287 7.53 -8.92 -28.28
N LEU A 288 7.46 -9.80 -27.28
CA LEU A 288 6.59 -10.99 -27.30
C LEU A 288 5.10 -10.65 -27.36
N SER A 289 4.66 -9.48 -26.87
CA SER A 289 3.27 -9.04 -27.00
C SER A 289 2.89 -8.63 -28.43
N LYS A 290 3.89 -8.27 -29.26
CA LYS A 290 3.72 -7.89 -30.67
C LYS A 290 3.98 -9.05 -31.63
N CYS A 291 4.62 -10.11 -31.17
CA CYS A 291 4.84 -11.32 -31.94
C CYS A 291 3.58 -12.20 -31.89
N PRO A 292 2.94 -12.47 -33.04
CA PRO A 292 1.91 -13.50 -33.09
C PRO A 292 2.55 -14.89 -33.03
N SER A 293 1.87 -15.81 -32.34
CA SER A 293 2.16 -17.24 -32.32
C SER A 293 1.58 -17.93 -33.55
N ALA A 294 1.90 -19.22 -33.71
CA ALA A 294 1.30 -20.05 -34.76
C ALA A 294 -0.24 -20.11 -34.68
N GLU A 295 -0.80 -19.91 -33.49
CA GLU A 295 -2.24 -19.92 -33.21
C GLU A 295 -2.88 -18.53 -33.29
N GLY A 296 -2.14 -17.50 -33.72
CA GLY A 296 -2.65 -16.14 -33.92
C GLY A 296 -2.84 -15.32 -32.63
N VAL A 297 -2.46 -15.88 -31.47
CA VAL A 297 -2.39 -15.18 -30.19
C VAL A 297 -1.01 -14.59 -29.97
N SER A 298 -0.82 -13.63 -29.06
CA SER A 298 0.55 -13.14 -28.80
C SER A 298 1.43 -14.23 -28.17
N THR A 299 2.70 -14.30 -28.57
CA THR A 299 3.70 -15.20 -27.95
C THR A 299 3.84 -14.93 -26.44
N LEU A 300 3.55 -13.70 -25.98
CA LEU A 300 3.48 -13.38 -24.55
C LEU A 300 2.33 -14.14 -23.85
N ASN A 301 1.17 -14.28 -24.49
CA ASN A 301 0.05 -15.03 -23.92
C ASN A 301 0.36 -16.53 -23.85
N VAL A 302 1.00 -17.07 -24.89
CA VAL A 302 1.53 -18.45 -24.87
C VAL A 302 2.48 -18.64 -23.68
N LEU A 303 3.44 -17.72 -23.51
CA LEU A 303 4.39 -17.76 -22.40
C LEU A 303 3.68 -17.73 -21.04
N LYS A 304 2.71 -16.83 -20.85
CA LYS A 304 1.94 -16.74 -19.60
C LYS A 304 1.09 -17.97 -19.35
N HIS A 305 0.51 -18.57 -20.39
CA HIS A 305 -0.32 -19.75 -20.26
C HIS A 305 0.48 -20.97 -19.78
N HIS A 306 1.60 -21.29 -20.44
CA HIS A 306 2.38 -22.49 -20.12
C HIS A 306 3.34 -22.28 -18.94
N TYR A 307 3.90 -21.08 -18.80
CA TYR A 307 5.00 -20.83 -17.87
C TYR A 307 4.70 -19.76 -16.82
N PHE A 308 3.54 -19.11 -16.84
CA PHE A 308 3.13 -18.02 -15.93
C PHE A 308 3.96 -16.73 -16.01
N SER A 309 5.28 -16.83 -16.16
CA SER A 309 6.20 -15.69 -16.24
C SER A 309 7.46 -16.02 -17.05
N LEU A 310 8.13 -14.98 -17.54
CA LEU A 310 9.40 -15.12 -18.25
C LEU A 310 10.47 -15.76 -17.34
N ARG A 311 10.50 -15.37 -16.07
CA ARG A 311 11.39 -15.97 -15.06
C ARG A 311 11.17 -17.48 -14.93
N LYS A 312 9.91 -17.92 -14.84
CA LYS A 312 9.60 -19.34 -14.74
C LYS A 312 9.87 -20.08 -16.06
N PHE A 313 9.60 -19.48 -17.22
CA PHE A 313 9.99 -20.04 -18.53
C PHE A 313 11.50 -20.31 -18.61
N LEU A 314 12.30 -19.29 -18.28
CA LEU A 314 13.75 -19.38 -18.21
C LEU A 314 14.13 -20.50 -17.23
N ASN A 315 13.72 -20.43 -15.96
CA ASN A 315 14.07 -21.42 -14.93
C ASN A 315 13.63 -22.86 -15.23
N THR A 316 12.60 -23.07 -16.06
CA THR A 316 12.10 -24.42 -16.37
C THR A 316 13.06 -25.19 -17.27
N ARG A 317 13.86 -24.53 -18.14
CA ARG A 317 14.76 -25.23 -19.08
C ARG A 317 16.06 -24.54 -19.47
N GLY A 318 16.38 -23.31 -19.06
CA GLY A 318 17.65 -22.70 -19.49
C GLY A 318 18.91 -23.13 -18.74
N LYS A 319 18.91 -24.38 -18.27
CA LYS A 319 20.16 -25.17 -18.23
C LYS A 319 20.53 -25.75 -19.60
N ASP A 320 19.65 -25.67 -20.60
CA ASP A 320 20.02 -25.78 -22.01
C ASP A 320 20.94 -24.59 -22.32
N ALA A 321 22.24 -24.88 -22.43
CA ALA A 321 23.40 -23.99 -22.29
C ALA A 321 23.50 -22.76 -23.23
N GLU A 322 22.43 -22.40 -23.94
CA GLU A 322 22.42 -21.33 -24.96
C GLU A 322 21.83 -20.02 -24.45
N LEU A 323 20.94 -20.03 -23.45
CA LEU A 323 20.32 -18.83 -22.88
C LEU A 323 20.80 -18.65 -21.44
N GLY A 324 22.03 -18.18 -21.26
CA GLY A 324 22.51 -17.79 -19.94
C GLY A 324 21.70 -16.60 -19.40
N TRP A 325 21.24 -16.68 -18.16
CA TRP A 325 20.88 -15.49 -17.39
C TRP A 325 21.56 -15.57 -16.04
N ASP A 326 21.91 -14.39 -15.53
CA ASP A 326 22.61 -14.24 -14.27
C ASP A 326 21.65 -13.55 -13.30
N GLU A 327 21.29 -14.25 -12.22
CA GLU A 327 20.36 -13.74 -11.20
C GLU A 327 21.01 -12.64 -10.33
N ASP A 328 22.34 -12.56 -10.31
CA ASP A 328 23.11 -11.73 -9.37
C ASP A 328 24.02 -10.70 -10.06
N TYR A 329 23.89 -10.48 -11.38
CA TYR A 329 24.78 -9.59 -12.12
C TYR A 329 24.46 -8.10 -11.89
N ASP A 330 25.22 -7.48 -11.00
CA ASP A 330 25.27 -6.02 -10.81
C ASP A 330 25.94 -5.33 -12.02
N PHE A 331 25.10 -4.84 -12.93
CA PHE A 331 25.51 -4.15 -14.15
C PHE A 331 26.28 -2.85 -13.86
N GLU A 332 25.89 -2.09 -12.83
CA GLU A 332 26.58 -0.85 -12.44
C GLU A 332 27.96 -1.16 -11.84
N GLY A 333 28.06 -2.26 -11.07
CA GLY A 333 29.31 -2.80 -10.55
C GLY A 333 30.28 -3.30 -11.63
N ALA A 334 29.77 -3.82 -12.76
CA ALA A 334 30.62 -4.34 -13.84
C ALA A 334 31.17 -3.25 -14.76
N ILE A 335 30.35 -2.24 -15.11
CA ILE A 335 30.79 -1.08 -15.91
C ILE A 335 31.80 -0.24 -15.13
N SER A 336 31.55 -0.03 -13.82
CA SER A 336 32.46 0.73 -12.95
C SER A 336 33.82 0.05 -12.75
N LYS A 337 33.92 -1.27 -12.97
CA LYS A 337 35.16 -2.05 -12.84
C LYS A 337 35.91 -2.28 -14.16
N GLY A 338 35.42 -1.73 -15.28
CA GLY A 338 36.17 -1.74 -16.55
C GLY A 338 36.31 -3.11 -17.22
N TYR A 339 35.40 -4.05 -16.97
CA TYR A 339 35.39 -5.33 -17.68
C TYR A 339 35.03 -5.11 -19.16
N SER A 340 36.01 -5.24 -20.05
CA SER A 340 35.90 -4.88 -21.48
C SER A 340 35.72 -6.06 -22.44
N GLU A 341 35.51 -7.29 -21.96
CA GLU A 341 35.34 -8.45 -22.85
C GLU A 341 33.97 -9.11 -22.72
N PRO A 342 33.25 -9.31 -23.84
CA PRO A 342 32.00 -10.05 -23.84
C PRO A 342 32.31 -11.54 -23.66
N VAL A 343 31.92 -12.08 -22.51
CA VAL A 343 31.80 -13.54 -22.31
C VAL A 343 30.79 -14.06 -23.34
N GLU A 344 31.18 -15.06 -24.14
CA GLU A 344 30.32 -15.72 -25.14
C GLU A 344 29.02 -16.21 -24.49
N GLY A 345 27.89 -15.60 -24.85
CA GLY A 345 26.56 -16.00 -24.38
C GLY A 345 25.53 -14.88 -24.42
N PHE A 346 24.26 -15.24 -24.62
CA PHE A 346 23.14 -14.32 -24.50
C PHE A 346 22.92 -13.93 -23.03
N ARG A 347 22.51 -12.67 -22.77
CA ARG A 347 22.19 -12.18 -21.42
C ARG A 347 20.79 -11.60 -21.35
N VAL A 348 19.98 -12.13 -20.43
CA VAL A 348 18.65 -11.61 -20.09
C VAL A 348 18.63 -11.06 -18.67
N PHE A 349 18.30 -9.78 -18.51
CA PHE A 349 18.15 -9.12 -17.22
C PHE A 349 16.69 -9.17 -16.77
N ILE A 350 16.42 -9.79 -15.61
CA ILE A 350 15.07 -9.89 -15.04
C ILE A 350 14.86 -8.79 -14.00
N GLU A 351 14.22 -7.70 -14.40
CA GLU A 351 13.69 -6.66 -13.49
C GLU A 351 12.53 -7.15 -12.61
#